data_AF-K9SXA7-F1
#
_entry.id   AF-K9SXA7-F1
#
_cell.length_a   1.000
_cell.length_b   1.000
_cell.length_c   1.000
_cell.angle_alpha   90.00
_cell.angle_beta   90.00
_cell.angle_gamma   90.00
#
_symmetry.space_group_name_H-M   'P 1'
#
loop_
_entity.id
_entity.type
_entity.pdbx_description
1 polymer ?
#
loop_
_entity_poly.entity_id
_entity_poly.type
_entity_poly.pdbx_seq_one_letter_code
_entity_poly.pdbx_strand_id
1 'polypeptide(L)'
;MSNKRSILVATIGTRDLAFQVSTGEWRNIGDKQAEGNSKTDRMLVQEDVGKVNTSLREITNFFLESWDEYSDRLQPIIIGQLLQDKSKELEKIYLIGTDQLESVSFRGEDTLYSAKIIQLWIKKYFEVPVEVILQGHEGYNPSNFEEMFQWWKGIWNYITSKLSEDLPVILCLKGGVGQSSEASRITALSQFAENAIFYDFSIDKERNLSGKASLYGNPSLGANYLWDRRQKEALALLKRFDYEAVDSILKPYFSQNLHIEKLLEAAMYWNNSKFQEFADVLGDKAQERSQQWWWTGYEAAYLGVVRLTQENIVEAFFHSFRTFEGIFSKWGDQEFRGHIHKEKGKPMLQPSILTDEKNYFQTAKFKSNGDPKDDLAKLKCKIEKESGILLDLSSLCKLFRNIRKNYETDCKELKMFWKEGLKITDRRNIVFHQLLGMTETQLWEFWEVQGQIEWENQILSFLNFITEQTFDSLGQASLMANIHQDIEKAIAKYQPASI
;
A
#
# COMPACT_ATOMS: atom_id res chain seq x y z
N MET A 1 -1.30 -18.27 -17.04
CA MET A 1 -1.64 -17.77 -15.69
C MET A 1 -2.14 -18.96 -14.90
N SER A 2 -1.58 -19.25 -13.73
CA SER A 2 -2.19 -20.21 -12.80
C SER A 2 -3.64 -19.78 -12.61
N ASN A 3 -4.63 -20.62 -12.96
CA ASN A 3 -6.03 -20.33 -12.65
C ASN A 3 -6.13 -20.34 -11.13
N LYS A 4 -6.00 -19.17 -10.50
CA LYS A 4 -6.25 -19.01 -9.07
C LYS A 4 -7.65 -19.53 -8.82
N ARG A 5 -7.76 -20.61 -8.06
CA ARG A 5 -9.05 -21.15 -7.67
C ARG A 5 -9.69 -20.19 -6.68
N SER A 6 -11.01 -20.14 -6.65
CA SER A 6 -11.78 -19.31 -5.73
C SER A 6 -12.68 -20.19 -4.86
N ILE A 7 -13.14 -19.67 -3.73
CA ILE A 7 -14.25 -20.28 -2.99
C ILE A 7 -15.55 -19.53 -3.27
N LEU A 8 -16.67 -20.25 -3.30
CA LEU A 8 -18.00 -19.65 -3.38
C LEU A 8 -18.71 -19.83 -2.05
N VAL A 9 -19.25 -18.74 -1.52
CA VAL A 9 -20.14 -18.75 -0.35
C VAL A 9 -21.47 -18.16 -0.78
N ALA A 10 -22.53 -18.98 -0.71
CA ALA A 10 -23.86 -18.59 -1.16
C ALA A 10 -24.87 -18.78 -0.03
N THR A 11 -25.63 -17.73 0.29
CA THR A 11 -26.79 -17.85 1.17
C THR A 11 -27.99 -18.34 0.36
N ILE A 12 -28.72 -19.33 0.90
CA ILE A 12 -29.87 -19.94 0.26
C ILE A 12 -31.15 -19.33 0.83
N GLY A 13 -31.88 -18.63 -0.02
CA GLY A 13 -33.20 -18.08 0.25
C GLY A 13 -34.31 -19.04 -0.16
N THR A 14 -35.54 -18.65 0.18
CA THR A 14 -36.72 -19.48 -0.10
C THR A 14 -36.98 -19.64 -1.59
N ARG A 15 -36.58 -18.64 -2.40
CA ARG A 15 -36.84 -18.57 -3.84
C ARG A 15 -35.71 -19.13 -4.72
N ASP A 16 -34.69 -19.73 -4.16
CA ASP A 16 -33.53 -20.21 -4.91
C ASP A 16 -33.80 -21.47 -5.75
N LEU A 17 -34.85 -22.22 -5.44
CA LEU A 17 -35.15 -23.53 -6.02
C LEU A 17 -36.44 -23.53 -6.83
N ALA A 18 -36.41 -24.14 -8.02
CA ALA A 18 -37.58 -24.36 -8.86
C ALA A 18 -37.79 -25.84 -9.15
N PHE A 19 -39.06 -26.16 -9.44
CA PHE A 19 -39.51 -27.48 -9.85
C PHE A 19 -40.23 -27.40 -11.19
N GLN A 20 -39.93 -28.32 -12.12
CA GLN A 20 -40.68 -28.45 -13.37
C GLN A 20 -41.96 -29.24 -13.11
N VAL A 21 -43.15 -28.62 -13.19
CA VAL A 21 -44.44 -29.32 -13.03
C VAL A 21 -44.76 -30.18 -14.27
N SER A 22 -45.76 -31.07 -14.17
CA SER A 22 -46.10 -32.03 -15.25
C SER A 22 -46.47 -31.37 -16.58
N THR A 23 -46.88 -30.10 -16.57
CA THR A 23 -47.13 -29.30 -17.78
C THR A 23 -45.85 -28.89 -18.52
N GLY A 24 -44.68 -29.12 -17.92
CA GLY A 24 -43.36 -28.76 -18.46
C GLY A 24 -42.85 -27.37 -18.05
N GLU A 25 -43.68 -26.57 -17.38
CA GLU A 25 -43.29 -25.25 -16.87
C GLU A 25 -42.47 -25.36 -15.58
N TRP A 26 -41.50 -24.47 -15.40
CA TRP A 26 -40.72 -24.38 -14.17
C TRP A 26 -41.38 -23.41 -13.18
N ARG A 27 -41.55 -23.83 -11.93
CA ARG A 27 -42.26 -23.09 -10.89
C ARG A 27 -41.41 -22.94 -9.64
N ASN A 28 -41.38 -21.75 -9.06
CA ASN A 28 -40.59 -21.48 -7.86
C ASN A 28 -41.23 -22.13 -6.62
N ILE A 29 -40.50 -23.03 -5.96
CA ILE A 29 -41.03 -23.81 -4.82
C ILE A 29 -41.29 -22.89 -3.60
N GLY A 30 -40.52 -21.82 -3.47
CA GLY A 30 -40.64 -20.86 -2.38
C GLY A 30 -41.61 -19.72 -2.62
N ASP A 31 -42.08 -19.49 -3.85
CA ASP A 31 -42.86 -18.28 -4.13
C ASP A 31 -44.32 -18.40 -3.67
N LYS A 32 -44.69 -17.49 -2.79
CA LYS A 32 -46.04 -17.34 -2.22
C LYS A 32 -46.82 -16.17 -2.82
N GLN A 33 -46.25 -15.44 -3.77
CA GLN A 33 -46.93 -14.31 -4.40
C GLN A 33 -47.90 -14.82 -5.47
N ALA A 34 -49.18 -14.51 -5.31
CA ALA A 34 -50.20 -14.73 -6.33
C ALA A 34 -50.29 -13.49 -7.24
N GLU A 35 -50.48 -13.68 -8.54
CA GLU A 35 -50.77 -12.61 -9.48
C GLU A 35 -52.29 -12.53 -9.69
N GLY A 36 -52.93 -11.61 -8.97
CA GLY A 36 -54.39 -11.47 -8.98
C GLY A 36 -55.09 -12.68 -8.34
N ASN A 37 -55.97 -13.33 -9.09
CA ASN A 37 -56.73 -14.52 -8.64
C ASN A 37 -56.04 -15.85 -8.97
N SER A 38 -54.77 -15.85 -9.40
CA SER A 38 -54.05 -17.07 -9.77
C SER A 38 -53.55 -17.85 -8.54
N LYS A 39 -53.34 -19.16 -8.70
CA LYS A 39 -52.57 -19.95 -7.73
C LYS A 39 -51.12 -19.45 -7.69
N THR A 40 -50.48 -19.59 -6.53
CA THR A 40 -49.05 -19.31 -6.38
C THR A 40 -48.23 -20.43 -7.02
N ASP A 41 -46.99 -20.14 -7.43
CA ASP A 41 -46.07 -21.18 -7.96
C ASP A 41 -45.91 -22.35 -6.98
N ARG A 42 -45.78 -22.06 -5.68
CA ARG A 42 -45.71 -23.12 -4.65
C ARG A 42 -46.95 -24.02 -4.66
N MET A 43 -48.16 -23.44 -4.77
CA MET A 43 -49.39 -24.23 -4.80
C MET A 43 -49.46 -25.14 -6.03
N LEU A 44 -49.00 -24.65 -7.19
CA LEU A 44 -48.94 -25.47 -8.40
C LEU A 44 -47.98 -26.65 -8.23
N VAL A 45 -46.81 -26.43 -7.63
CA VAL A 45 -45.86 -27.50 -7.31
C VAL A 45 -46.48 -28.51 -6.33
N GLN A 46 -47.14 -28.03 -5.27
CA GLN A 46 -47.79 -28.88 -4.27
C GLN A 46 -48.89 -29.78 -4.84
N GLU A 47 -49.70 -29.24 -5.74
CA GLU A 47 -50.76 -30.01 -6.41
C GLU A 47 -50.18 -31.07 -7.34
N ASP A 48 -49.11 -30.75 -8.07
CA ASP A 48 -48.46 -31.67 -9.00
C ASP A 48 -47.89 -32.92 -8.29
N VAL A 49 -47.35 -32.74 -7.08
CA VAL A 49 -46.75 -33.84 -6.29
C VAL A 49 -47.69 -34.39 -5.20
N GLY A 50 -48.95 -33.95 -5.16
CA GLY A 50 -49.93 -34.42 -4.18
C GLY A 50 -49.63 -34.05 -2.72
N LYS A 51 -48.92 -32.95 -2.47
CA LYS A 51 -48.53 -32.44 -1.13
C LYS A 51 -49.15 -31.07 -0.85
N VAL A 52 -50.47 -30.98 -0.90
CA VAL A 52 -51.22 -29.73 -0.70
C VAL A 52 -51.09 -29.24 0.75
N ASN A 53 -51.02 -27.92 0.96
CA ASN A 53 -50.95 -27.23 2.26
C ASN A 53 -49.69 -27.51 3.09
N THR A 54 -48.62 -28.01 2.49
CA THR A 54 -47.33 -28.16 3.19
C THR A 54 -46.57 -26.81 3.25
N SER A 55 -45.74 -26.67 4.27
CA SER A 55 -44.75 -25.60 4.38
C SER A 55 -43.61 -25.77 3.36
N LEU A 56 -42.74 -24.76 3.21
CA LEU A 56 -41.54 -24.88 2.38
C LEU A 56 -40.63 -26.00 2.88
N ARG A 57 -40.43 -26.07 4.20
CA ARG A 57 -39.61 -27.09 4.85
C ARG A 57 -40.12 -28.50 4.55
N GLU A 58 -41.42 -28.73 4.64
CA GLU A 58 -42.03 -30.03 4.38
C GLU A 58 -41.94 -30.46 2.90
N ILE A 59 -42.26 -29.55 1.96
CA ILE A 59 -42.21 -29.90 0.54
C ILE A 59 -40.77 -30.14 0.06
N THR A 60 -39.81 -29.36 0.56
CA THR A 60 -38.40 -29.57 0.23
C THR A 60 -37.81 -30.79 0.93
N ASN A 61 -38.27 -31.16 2.13
CA ASN A 61 -37.91 -32.46 2.71
C ASN A 61 -38.42 -33.62 1.85
N PHE A 62 -39.67 -33.54 1.37
CA PHE A 62 -40.23 -34.55 0.46
C PHE A 62 -39.40 -34.71 -0.81
N PHE A 63 -39.00 -33.60 -1.45
CA PHE A 63 -38.12 -33.64 -2.62
C PHE A 63 -36.73 -34.18 -2.33
N LEU A 64 -36.19 -33.94 -1.13
CA LEU A 64 -34.91 -34.49 -0.72
C LEU A 64 -34.99 -36.02 -0.53
N GLU A 65 -36.04 -36.51 0.14
CA GLU A 65 -36.29 -37.94 0.33
C GLU A 65 -36.58 -38.67 -1.00
N SER A 66 -37.15 -37.95 -1.96
CA SER A 66 -37.53 -38.46 -3.28
C SER A 66 -36.58 -37.99 -4.39
N TRP A 67 -35.32 -37.70 -4.05
CA TRP A 67 -34.35 -37.10 -4.98
C TRP A 67 -34.17 -37.91 -6.26
N ASP A 68 -34.07 -39.24 -6.17
CA ASP A 68 -33.85 -40.10 -7.33
C ASP A 68 -35.02 -40.03 -8.34
N GLU A 69 -36.24 -39.77 -7.87
CA GLU A 69 -37.43 -39.61 -8.71
C GLU A 69 -37.52 -38.22 -9.35
N TYR A 70 -37.16 -37.16 -8.61
CA TYR A 70 -37.43 -35.78 -9.02
C TYR A 70 -36.20 -34.96 -9.42
N SER A 71 -34.97 -35.52 -9.35
CA SER A 71 -33.74 -34.75 -9.55
C SER A 71 -33.62 -34.04 -10.90
N ASP A 72 -34.21 -34.59 -11.97
CA ASP A 72 -34.21 -33.96 -13.31
C ASP A 72 -35.20 -32.80 -13.42
N ARG A 73 -36.13 -32.70 -12.47
CA ARG A 73 -37.16 -31.66 -12.41
C ARG A 73 -36.85 -30.59 -11.37
N LEU A 74 -35.67 -30.62 -10.74
CA LEU A 74 -35.24 -29.67 -9.70
C LEU A 74 -33.98 -28.91 -10.15
N GLN A 75 -33.96 -27.59 -9.97
CA GLN A 75 -32.75 -26.79 -10.23
C GLN A 75 -32.69 -25.48 -9.45
N PRO A 76 -31.47 -24.97 -9.15
CA PRO A 76 -31.30 -23.62 -8.63
C PRO A 76 -31.54 -22.58 -9.74
N ILE A 77 -32.45 -21.64 -9.50
CA ILE A 77 -32.87 -20.64 -10.49
C ILE A 77 -32.30 -19.24 -10.23
N ILE A 78 -31.62 -19.02 -9.11
CA ILE A 78 -30.90 -17.78 -8.82
C ILE A 78 -29.41 -18.00 -9.06
N ILE A 79 -28.76 -18.81 -8.21
CA ILE A 79 -27.31 -19.06 -8.28
C ILE A 79 -26.87 -19.96 -9.45
N GLY A 80 -27.81 -20.57 -10.17
CA GLY A 80 -27.53 -21.56 -11.22
C GLY A 80 -26.62 -21.04 -12.32
N GLN A 81 -26.82 -19.80 -12.78
CA GLN A 81 -25.97 -19.19 -13.82
C GLN A 81 -24.54 -18.99 -13.33
N LEU A 82 -24.36 -18.48 -12.09
CA LEU A 82 -23.03 -18.27 -11.52
C LEU A 82 -22.27 -19.58 -11.33
N LEU A 83 -22.96 -20.65 -10.91
CA LEU A 83 -22.38 -21.99 -10.79
C LEU A 83 -21.93 -22.52 -12.17
N GLN A 84 -22.76 -22.36 -13.20
CA GLN A 84 -22.39 -22.75 -14.57
C GLN A 84 -21.14 -22.01 -15.05
N ASP A 85 -21.08 -20.70 -14.81
CA ASP A 85 -19.99 -19.85 -15.31
C ASP A 85 -18.69 -20.04 -14.51
N LYS A 86 -18.77 -20.32 -13.21
CA LYS A 86 -17.61 -20.33 -12.30
C LYS A 86 -17.16 -21.70 -11.81
N SER A 87 -17.94 -22.77 -11.95
CA SER A 87 -17.63 -24.10 -11.39
C SER A 87 -16.19 -24.58 -11.65
N LYS A 88 -15.64 -24.37 -12.84
CA LYS A 88 -14.27 -24.79 -13.22
C LYS A 88 -13.16 -24.01 -12.50
N GLU A 89 -13.49 -22.84 -11.96
CA GLU A 89 -12.59 -21.94 -11.23
C GLU A 89 -12.76 -22.10 -9.70
N LEU A 90 -13.71 -22.92 -9.25
CA LEU A 90 -14.00 -23.09 -7.82
C LEU A 90 -13.23 -24.25 -7.21
N GLU A 91 -12.61 -24.00 -6.06
CA GLU A 91 -12.04 -25.04 -5.22
C GLU A 91 -13.10 -25.69 -4.33
N LYS A 92 -14.04 -24.89 -3.83
CA LYS A 92 -15.08 -25.33 -2.89
C LYS A 92 -16.26 -24.38 -2.84
N ILE A 93 -17.43 -24.93 -2.56
CA ILE A 93 -18.68 -24.19 -2.38
C ILE A 93 -19.20 -24.39 -0.95
N TYR A 94 -19.57 -23.30 -0.29
CA TYR A 94 -20.27 -23.28 0.98
C TYR A 94 -21.69 -22.73 0.77
N LEU A 95 -22.69 -23.55 1.07
CA LEU A 95 -24.10 -23.15 1.02
C LEU A 95 -24.58 -22.87 2.44
N ILE A 96 -25.08 -21.66 2.68
CA ILE A 96 -25.62 -21.26 3.98
C ILE A 96 -27.13 -21.36 3.93
N GLY A 97 -27.69 -22.35 4.63
CA GLY A 97 -29.14 -22.52 4.79
C GLY A 97 -29.58 -22.20 6.21
N THR A 98 -30.84 -21.81 6.41
CA THR A 98 -31.39 -21.65 7.75
C THR A 98 -31.98 -22.96 8.27
N ASP A 99 -31.76 -23.27 9.56
CA ASP A 99 -32.42 -24.36 10.29
C ASP A 99 -32.86 -23.82 11.65
N GLN A 100 -34.13 -23.43 11.75
CA GLN A 100 -34.66 -22.76 12.93
C GLN A 100 -35.15 -23.78 13.97
N LEU A 101 -35.02 -23.44 15.26
CA LEU A 101 -35.56 -24.25 16.37
C LEU A 101 -37.07 -24.42 16.25
N GLU A 102 -37.60 -25.51 16.81
CA GLU A 102 -39.04 -25.86 16.71
C GLU A 102 -39.99 -24.80 17.27
N SER A 103 -39.52 -24.04 18.26
CA SER A 103 -40.25 -22.95 18.89
C SER A 103 -40.37 -21.70 18.02
N VAL A 104 -39.61 -21.58 16.92
CA VAL A 104 -39.59 -20.40 16.05
C VAL A 104 -40.73 -20.47 15.03
N SER A 105 -41.60 -19.46 15.01
CA SER A 105 -42.77 -19.40 14.13
C SER A 105 -42.46 -19.49 12.63
N PHE A 106 -41.26 -19.08 12.23
CA PHE A 106 -40.81 -19.07 10.84
C PHE A 106 -40.08 -20.35 10.40
N ARG A 107 -39.97 -21.38 11.26
CA ARG A 107 -39.29 -22.64 10.92
C ARG A 107 -39.84 -23.32 9.67
N GLY A 108 -41.15 -23.24 9.42
CA GLY A 108 -41.76 -23.82 8.20
C GLY A 108 -41.24 -23.21 6.90
N GLU A 109 -40.60 -22.04 6.96
CA GLU A 109 -40.05 -21.31 5.81
C GLU A 109 -38.52 -21.25 5.79
N ASP A 110 -37.85 -22.06 6.61
CA ASP A 110 -36.40 -22.15 6.57
C ASP A 110 -35.89 -22.93 5.34
N THR A 111 -34.58 -22.88 5.12
CA THR A 111 -33.97 -23.30 3.85
C THR A 111 -33.04 -24.51 3.97
N LEU A 112 -33.09 -25.23 5.11
CA LEU A 112 -32.30 -26.44 5.38
C LEU A 112 -32.34 -27.41 4.20
N TYR A 113 -33.54 -27.82 3.80
CA TYR A 113 -33.70 -28.84 2.78
C TYR A 113 -33.50 -28.29 1.37
N SER A 114 -33.82 -27.02 1.11
CA SER A 114 -33.43 -26.33 -0.13
C SER A 114 -31.91 -26.35 -0.33
N ALA A 115 -31.13 -26.03 0.71
CA ALA A 115 -29.67 -26.04 0.63
C ALA A 115 -29.11 -27.45 0.37
N LYS A 116 -29.71 -28.49 0.98
CA LYS A 116 -29.34 -29.89 0.72
C LYS A 116 -29.69 -30.34 -0.70
N ILE A 117 -30.85 -29.95 -1.24
CA ILE A 117 -31.22 -30.24 -2.63
C ILE A 117 -30.23 -29.57 -3.59
N ILE A 118 -29.90 -28.30 -3.37
CA ILE A 118 -28.92 -27.58 -4.19
C ILE A 118 -27.54 -28.24 -4.08
N GLN A 119 -27.14 -28.73 -2.90
CA GLN A 119 -25.91 -29.51 -2.73
C GLN A 119 -25.91 -30.77 -3.61
N LEU A 120 -27.00 -31.54 -3.63
CA LEU A 120 -27.12 -32.73 -4.50
C LEU A 120 -27.11 -32.37 -5.97
N TRP A 121 -27.80 -31.29 -6.35
CA TRP A 121 -27.79 -30.77 -7.71
C TRP A 121 -26.37 -30.39 -8.15
N ILE A 122 -25.61 -29.66 -7.33
CA ILE A 122 -24.23 -29.30 -7.66
C ILE A 122 -23.38 -30.57 -7.84
N LYS A 123 -23.50 -31.56 -6.94
CA LYS A 123 -22.76 -32.83 -7.05
C LYS A 123 -23.11 -33.63 -8.31
N LYS A 124 -24.34 -33.50 -8.81
CA LYS A 124 -24.80 -34.16 -10.04
C LYS A 124 -24.20 -33.51 -11.30
N TYR A 125 -24.03 -32.19 -11.31
CA TYR A 125 -23.67 -31.44 -12.52
C TYR A 125 -22.25 -30.86 -12.53
N PHE A 126 -21.57 -30.78 -11.38
CA PHE A 126 -20.24 -30.18 -11.25
C PHE A 126 -19.32 -31.01 -10.35
N GLU A 127 -18.04 -31.05 -10.70
CA GLU A 127 -16.98 -31.71 -9.93
C GLU A 127 -16.36 -30.76 -8.89
N VAL A 128 -17.19 -30.10 -8.07
CA VAL A 128 -16.74 -29.17 -7.03
C VAL A 128 -17.23 -29.62 -5.66
N PRO A 129 -16.35 -29.73 -4.64
CA PRO A 129 -16.76 -30.02 -3.27
C PRO A 129 -17.76 -29.00 -2.73
N VAL A 130 -18.84 -29.47 -2.10
CA VAL A 130 -19.89 -28.62 -1.53
C VAL A 130 -20.18 -28.97 -0.08
N GLU A 131 -20.21 -27.96 0.78
CA GLU A 131 -20.52 -28.07 2.20
C GLU A 131 -21.75 -27.19 2.53
N VAL A 132 -22.69 -27.73 3.32
CA VAL A 132 -23.85 -26.98 3.80
C VAL A 132 -23.58 -26.57 5.25
N ILE A 133 -23.67 -25.28 5.54
CA ILE A 133 -23.57 -24.70 6.88
C ILE A 133 -24.95 -24.20 7.27
N LEU A 134 -25.39 -24.53 8.49
CA LEU A 134 -26.73 -24.21 8.97
C LEU A 134 -26.70 -23.02 9.93
N GLN A 135 -27.59 -22.05 9.67
CA GLN A 135 -27.79 -20.87 10.48
C GLN A 135 -29.08 -20.99 11.31
N GLY A 136 -28.99 -20.78 12.63
CA GLY A 136 -30.14 -20.70 13.54
C GLY A 136 -30.32 -21.85 14.53
N HIS A 137 -29.68 -23.01 14.30
CA HIS A 137 -29.81 -24.18 15.19
C HIS A 137 -29.20 -23.93 16.58
N GLU A 138 -28.21 -23.05 16.65
CA GLU A 138 -27.52 -22.65 17.89
C GLU A 138 -28.24 -21.51 18.65
N GLY A 139 -29.46 -21.14 18.22
CA GLY A 139 -30.27 -20.11 18.88
C GLY A 139 -30.04 -18.68 18.39
N TYR A 140 -29.14 -18.46 17.44
CA TYR A 140 -28.96 -17.14 16.83
C TYR A 140 -30.16 -16.71 16.00
N ASN A 141 -30.55 -15.45 16.13
CA ASN A 141 -31.62 -14.83 15.36
C ASN A 141 -31.08 -14.22 14.04
N PRO A 142 -31.46 -14.75 12.86
CA PRO A 142 -30.98 -14.24 11.56
C PRO A 142 -31.36 -12.78 11.25
N SER A 143 -32.33 -12.24 11.97
CA SER A 143 -32.77 -10.84 11.86
C SER A 143 -32.03 -9.90 12.82
N ASN A 144 -31.19 -10.41 13.74
CA ASN A 144 -30.37 -9.60 14.63
C ASN A 144 -28.98 -9.40 14.00
N PHE A 145 -28.67 -8.16 13.60
CA PHE A 145 -27.40 -7.84 12.96
C PHE A 145 -26.17 -8.17 13.81
N GLU A 146 -26.19 -7.86 15.11
CA GLU A 146 -25.01 -8.07 15.99
C GLU A 146 -24.75 -9.56 16.23
N GLU A 147 -25.80 -10.35 16.44
CA GLU A 147 -25.68 -11.81 16.52
C GLU A 147 -25.13 -12.40 15.21
N MET A 148 -25.65 -11.93 14.08
CA MET A 148 -25.17 -12.35 12.76
C MET A 148 -23.74 -11.90 12.48
N PHE A 149 -23.34 -10.74 12.97
CA PHE A 149 -21.98 -10.24 12.85
C PHE A 149 -20.98 -11.15 13.57
N GLN A 150 -21.29 -11.60 14.78
CA GLN A 150 -20.45 -12.55 15.52
C GLN A 150 -20.50 -13.95 14.90
N TRP A 151 -21.69 -14.41 14.49
CA TRP A 151 -21.85 -15.71 13.84
C TRP A 151 -21.01 -15.79 12.55
N TRP A 152 -21.11 -14.78 11.67
CA TRP A 152 -20.34 -14.73 10.43
C TRP A 152 -18.83 -14.67 10.66
N LYS A 153 -18.35 -13.96 11.70
CA LYS A 153 -16.93 -14.03 12.08
C LYS A 153 -16.50 -15.47 12.43
N GLY A 154 -17.33 -16.19 13.17
CA GLY A 154 -17.09 -17.61 13.47
C GLY A 154 -17.05 -18.47 12.20
N ILE A 155 -17.98 -18.26 11.28
CA ILE A 155 -18.03 -18.96 10.00
C ILE A 155 -16.83 -18.63 9.12
N TRP A 156 -16.38 -17.38 9.08
CA TRP A 156 -15.17 -17.02 8.35
C TRP A 156 -13.93 -17.70 8.92
N ASN A 157 -13.75 -17.70 10.23
CA ASN A 157 -12.65 -18.44 10.87
C ASN A 157 -12.71 -19.94 10.55
N TYR A 158 -13.90 -20.52 10.55
CA TYR A 158 -14.10 -21.91 10.16
C TYR A 158 -13.71 -22.17 8.71
N ILE A 159 -14.18 -21.33 7.79
CA ILE A 159 -13.88 -21.45 6.35
C ILE A 159 -12.38 -21.28 6.11
N THR A 160 -11.76 -20.23 6.65
CA THR A 160 -10.34 -19.93 6.45
C THR A 160 -9.42 -20.97 7.07
N SER A 161 -9.80 -21.57 8.21
CA SER A 161 -9.03 -22.68 8.82
C SER A 161 -8.87 -23.91 7.92
N LYS A 162 -9.70 -24.02 6.87
CA LYS A 162 -9.68 -25.12 5.90
C LYS A 162 -9.04 -24.75 4.56
N LEU A 163 -8.61 -23.51 4.37
CA LEU A 163 -7.96 -23.06 3.14
C LEU A 163 -6.45 -23.10 3.31
N SER A 164 -5.74 -23.55 2.27
CA SER A 164 -4.28 -23.59 2.26
C SER A 164 -3.63 -22.26 1.83
N GLU A 165 -4.40 -21.38 1.18
CA GLU A 165 -3.94 -20.13 0.59
C GLU A 165 -4.99 -19.01 0.76
N ASP A 166 -4.56 -17.76 0.56
CA ASP A 166 -5.43 -16.59 0.48
C ASP A 166 -6.12 -16.57 -0.89
N LEU A 167 -7.25 -17.29 -0.99
CA LEU A 167 -8.03 -17.44 -2.21
C LEU A 167 -9.08 -16.32 -2.33
N PRO A 168 -9.40 -15.89 -3.56
CA PRO A 168 -10.56 -15.04 -3.80
C PRO A 168 -11.86 -15.69 -3.28
N VAL A 169 -12.71 -14.87 -2.67
CA VAL A 169 -14.00 -15.32 -2.12
C VAL A 169 -15.13 -14.71 -2.91
N ILE A 170 -15.82 -15.55 -3.67
CA ILE A 170 -17.04 -15.22 -4.37
C ILE A 170 -18.21 -15.32 -3.39
N LEU A 171 -18.99 -14.25 -3.28
CA LEU A 171 -20.07 -14.09 -2.32
C LEU A 171 -21.38 -13.86 -3.06
N CYS A 172 -22.35 -14.75 -2.85
CA CYS A 172 -23.73 -14.58 -3.28
C CYS A 172 -24.62 -14.50 -2.04
N LEU A 173 -24.88 -13.28 -1.57
CA LEU A 173 -25.54 -13.03 -0.29
C LEU A 173 -27.02 -12.64 -0.46
N LYS A 174 -27.64 -13.00 -1.58
CA LYS A 174 -29.03 -12.61 -1.88
C LYS A 174 -30.06 -13.44 -1.11
N GLY A 175 -29.73 -14.67 -0.74
CA GLY A 175 -30.61 -15.55 0.01
C GLY A 175 -30.65 -15.19 1.49
N GLY A 176 -31.81 -15.41 2.13
CA GLY A 176 -31.98 -15.24 3.57
C GLY A 176 -32.39 -13.83 4.00
N VAL A 177 -32.07 -13.49 5.24
CA VAL A 177 -32.49 -12.23 5.89
C VAL A 177 -31.46 -11.14 5.61
N GLY A 178 -31.93 -9.92 5.33
CA GLY A 178 -31.07 -8.78 4.96
C GLY A 178 -29.98 -8.48 5.99
N GLN A 179 -30.30 -8.55 7.29
CA GLN A 179 -29.35 -8.32 8.37
C GLN A 179 -28.20 -9.33 8.38
N SER A 180 -28.50 -10.62 8.16
CA SER A 180 -27.48 -11.67 8.03
C SER A 180 -26.59 -11.44 6.81
N SER A 181 -27.18 -11.03 5.68
CA SER A 181 -26.47 -10.77 4.43
C SER A 181 -25.51 -9.57 4.54
N GLU A 182 -25.96 -8.47 5.17
CA GLU A 182 -25.11 -7.30 5.41
C GLU A 182 -24.01 -7.58 6.44
N ALA A 183 -24.32 -8.33 7.50
CA ALA A 183 -23.31 -8.77 8.46
C ALA A 183 -22.22 -9.61 7.78
N SER A 184 -22.62 -10.53 6.89
CA SER A 184 -21.71 -11.31 6.04
C SER A 184 -20.84 -10.41 5.16
N ARG A 185 -21.45 -9.43 4.47
CA ARG A 185 -20.73 -8.50 3.58
C ARG A 185 -19.64 -7.73 4.32
N ILE A 186 -19.95 -7.13 5.46
CA ILE A 186 -19.00 -6.34 6.26
C ILE A 186 -17.89 -7.22 6.84
N THR A 187 -18.23 -8.38 7.39
CA THR A 187 -17.26 -9.29 7.99
C THR A 187 -16.38 -9.96 6.95
N ALA A 188 -16.90 -10.24 5.74
CA ALA A 188 -16.12 -10.74 4.61
C ALA A 188 -15.11 -9.70 4.13
N LEU A 189 -15.49 -8.43 4.01
CA LEU A 189 -14.55 -7.33 3.71
C LEU A 189 -13.46 -7.20 4.78
N SER A 190 -13.79 -7.47 6.04
CA SER A 190 -12.81 -7.44 7.13
C SER A 190 -11.83 -8.62 7.08
N GLN A 191 -12.31 -9.80 6.66
CA GLN A 191 -11.52 -11.03 6.64
C GLN A 191 -10.69 -11.19 5.36
N PHE A 192 -11.28 -10.89 4.21
CA PHE A 192 -10.73 -11.17 2.88
C PHE A 192 -10.34 -9.89 2.12
N ALA A 193 -10.63 -8.71 2.67
CA ALA A 193 -10.26 -7.42 2.12
C ALA A 193 -10.60 -7.29 0.62
N GLU A 194 -9.61 -6.94 -0.21
CA GLU A 194 -9.75 -6.75 -1.65
C GLU A 194 -10.04 -8.06 -2.42
N ASN A 195 -9.87 -9.24 -1.80
CA ASN A 195 -10.15 -10.56 -2.39
C ASN A 195 -11.64 -10.96 -2.35
N ALA A 196 -12.50 -10.17 -1.69
CA ALA A 196 -13.95 -10.41 -1.68
C ALA A 196 -14.61 -9.96 -2.99
N ILE A 197 -15.47 -10.79 -3.58
CA ILE A 197 -16.16 -10.52 -4.86
C ILE A 197 -17.66 -10.79 -4.67
N PHE A 198 -18.47 -9.74 -4.73
CA PHE A 198 -19.91 -9.84 -4.48
C PHE A 198 -20.71 -9.90 -5.77
N TYR A 199 -21.51 -10.95 -5.94
CA TYR A 199 -22.43 -11.11 -7.05
C TYR A 199 -23.87 -10.89 -6.59
N ASP A 200 -24.51 -9.92 -7.24
CA ASP A 200 -25.92 -9.61 -7.04
C ASP A 200 -26.72 -10.02 -8.28
N PHE A 201 -27.89 -10.61 -8.05
CA PHE A 201 -28.75 -11.17 -9.10
C PHE A 201 -29.97 -10.30 -9.32
N SER A 202 -30.52 -10.31 -10.52
CA SER A 202 -31.84 -9.75 -10.83
C SER A 202 -32.80 -10.91 -11.11
N ILE A 203 -33.91 -11.02 -10.37
CA ILE A 203 -34.87 -12.11 -10.58
C ILE A 203 -35.49 -11.92 -11.96
N ASP A 204 -35.36 -12.92 -12.83
CA ASP A 204 -35.94 -12.93 -14.16
C ASP A 204 -37.02 -14.03 -14.23
N LYS A 205 -38.27 -13.62 -14.01
CA LYS A 205 -39.41 -14.55 -13.96
C LYS A 205 -39.57 -15.32 -15.26
N GLU A 206 -39.45 -14.67 -16.42
CA GLU A 206 -39.63 -15.32 -17.72
C GLU A 206 -38.55 -16.38 -17.97
N ARG A 207 -37.29 -16.06 -17.68
CA ARG A 207 -36.21 -17.05 -17.74
C ARG A 207 -36.47 -18.21 -16.78
N ASN A 208 -36.85 -17.91 -15.53
CA ASN A 208 -37.07 -18.94 -14.52
C ASN A 208 -38.21 -19.87 -14.91
N LEU A 209 -39.32 -19.36 -15.46
CA LEU A 209 -40.44 -20.17 -15.98
C LEU A 209 -40.02 -21.09 -17.15
N SER A 210 -39.05 -20.64 -17.96
CA SER A 210 -38.45 -21.43 -19.04
C SER A 210 -37.37 -22.42 -18.58
N GLY A 211 -37.11 -22.51 -17.28
CA GLY A 211 -36.06 -23.37 -16.72
C GLY A 211 -34.64 -22.83 -16.87
N LYS A 212 -34.48 -21.53 -17.08
CA LYS A 212 -33.19 -20.86 -17.13
C LYS A 212 -32.98 -20.05 -15.85
N ALA A 213 -31.78 -20.13 -15.29
CA ALA A 213 -31.42 -19.34 -14.12
C ALA A 213 -31.42 -17.82 -14.44
N SER A 214 -31.68 -17.04 -13.40
CA SER A 214 -31.61 -15.59 -13.38
C SER A 214 -30.19 -15.10 -13.67
N LEU A 215 -30.08 -13.95 -14.32
CA LEU A 215 -28.79 -13.31 -14.60
C LEU A 215 -28.28 -12.54 -13.37
N TYR A 216 -26.96 -12.35 -13.33
CA TYR A 216 -26.28 -11.49 -12.37
C TYR A 216 -25.59 -10.33 -13.11
N GLY A 217 -25.47 -9.18 -12.42
CA GLY A 217 -24.76 -8.01 -12.94
C GLY A 217 -23.25 -8.13 -12.79
N ASN A 218 -22.51 -7.06 -13.14
CA ASN A 218 -21.08 -7.01 -12.85
C ASN A 218 -20.84 -7.12 -11.34
N PRO A 219 -19.85 -7.91 -10.90
CA PRO A 219 -19.61 -8.10 -9.49
C PRO A 219 -19.09 -6.83 -8.84
N SER A 220 -19.55 -6.56 -7.63
CA SER A 220 -18.93 -5.53 -6.79
C SER A 220 -17.67 -6.10 -6.15
N LEU A 221 -16.53 -5.45 -6.37
CA LEU A 221 -15.25 -5.88 -5.82
C LEU A 221 -15.01 -5.31 -4.42
N GLY A 222 -14.39 -6.09 -3.52
CA GLY A 222 -13.97 -5.63 -2.20
C GLY A 222 -13.05 -4.40 -2.28
N ALA A 223 -12.21 -4.35 -3.32
CA ALA A 223 -11.41 -3.17 -3.65
C ALA A 223 -12.25 -1.87 -3.71
N ASN A 224 -13.43 -1.90 -4.34
CA ASN A 224 -14.30 -0.73 -4.48
C ASN A 224 -14.88 -0.31 -3.12
N TYR A 225 -15.27 -1.26 -2.27
CA TYR A 225 -15.79 -0.98 -0.95
C TYR A 225 -14.74 -0.37 -0.01
N LEU A 226 -13.50 -0.79 -0.15
CA LEU A 226 -12.41 -0.40 0.75
C LEU A 226 -11.67 0.85 0.27
N TRP A 227 -11.82 1.24 -1.00
CA TRP A 227 -11.04 2.30 -1.63
C TRP A 227 -11.02 3.60 -0.82
N ASP A 228 -12.18 4.16 -0.47
CA ASP A 228 -12.26 5.45 0.24
C ASP A 228 -11.49 5.42 1.58
N ARG A 229 -11.50 4.27 2.26
CA ARG A 229 -10.76 4.07 3.50
C ARG A 229 -9.26 3.97 3.22
N ARG A 230 -8.86 3.16 2.23
CA ARG A 230 -7.45 3.00 1.84
C ARG A 230 -6.84 4.30 1.34
N GLN A 231 -7.57 5.09 0.57
CA GLN A 231 -7.14 6.38 0.07
C GLN A 231 -6.88 7.36 1.23
N LYS A 232 -7.79 7.46 2.21
CA LYS A 232 -7.60 8.30 3.40
C LYS A 232 -6.40 7.85 4.25
N GLU A 233 -6.24 6.55 4.43
CA GLU A 233 -5.11 5.95 5.15
C GLU A 233 -3.79 6.26 4.44
N ALA A 234 -3.73 6.05 3.12
CA ALA A 234 -2.56 6.39 2.30
C ALA A 234 -2.21 7.88 2.37
N LEU A 235 -3.19 8.79 2.26
CA LEU A 235 -2.94 10.22 2.39
C LEU A 235 -2.46 10.61 3.80
N ALA A 236 -2.93 9.92 4.85
CA ALA A 236 -2.46 10.14 6.21
C ALA A 236 -1.01 9.66 6.42
N LEU A 237 -0.66 8.51 5.84
CA LEU A 237 0.72 7.97 5.85
C LEU A 237 1.67 8.85 5.02
N LEU A 238 1.20 9.38 3.89
CA LEU A 238 1.97 10.27 3.04
C LEU A 238 2.36 11.55 3.77
N LYS A 239 1.49 12.13 4.61
CA LYS A 239 1.84 13.27 5.48
C LYS A 239 3.03 13.00 6.42
N ARG A 240 3.31 11.73 6.70
CA ARG A 240 4.45 11.27 7.50
C ARG A 240 5.61 10.76 6.66
N PHE A 241 5.56 10.95 5.34
CA PHE A 241 6.58 10.50 4.38
C PHE A 241 6.80 8.98 4.40
N ASP A 242 5.77 8.20 4.76
CA ASP A 242 5.83 6.73 4.83
C ASP A 242 5.44 6.10 3.48
N TYR A 243 6.33 6.25 2.49
CA TYR A 243 6.07 5.82 1.12
C TYR A 243 5.93 4.30 0.97
N GLU A 244 6.64 3.52 1.80
CA GLU A 244 6.55 2.06 1.78
C GLU A 244 5.19 1.57 2.29
N ALA A 245 4.67 2.17 3.38
CA ALA A 245 3.33 1.84 3.86
C ALA A 245 2.25 2.27 2.83
N VAL A 246 2.40 3.45 2.23
CA VAL A 246 1.51 3.91 1.15
C VAL A 246 1.51 2.93 -0.03
N ASP A 247 2.69 2.51 -0.49
CA ASP A 247 2.83 1.51 -1.56
C ASP A 247 2.10 0.21 -1.20
N SER A 248 2.36 -0.32 0.00
CA SER A 248 1.78 -1.59 0.46
C SER A 248 0.25 -1.61 0.45
N ILE A 249 -0.39 -0.49 0.84
CA ILE A 249 -1.85 -0.39 0.95
C ILE A 249 -2.49 -0.15 -0.42
N LEU A 250 -1.80 0.58 -1.31
CA LEU A 250 -2.33 0.91 -2.63
C LEU A 250 -1.98 -0.12 -3.70
N LYS A 251 -1.06 -1.05 -3.43
CA LYS A 251 -0.63 -2.12 -4.35
C LYS A 251 -1.76 -2.89 -5.04
N PRO A 252 -2.83 -3.30 -4.35
CA PRO A 252 -3.96 -3.98 -5.00
C PRO A 252 -4.65 -3.13 -6.09
N TYR A 253 -4.46 -1.81 -6.05
CA TYR A 253 -5.12 -0.83 -6.90
C TYR A 253 -4.22 -0.33 -8.06
N PHE A 254 -2.93 -0.68 -8.09
CA PHE A 254 -1.98 -0.20 -9.11
C PHE A 254 -2.16 -0.80 -10.50
N SER A 255 -2.84 -1.94 -10.62
CA SER A 255 -3.09 -2.61 -11.92
C SER A 255 -3.79 -1.70 -12.95
N GLN A 256 -4.34 -0.56 -12.50
CA GLN A 256 -5.02 0.42 -13.33
C GLN A 256 -4.31 1.79 -13.37
N ASN A 257 -3.20 2.00 -12.65
CA ASN A 257 -2.47 3.27 -12.62
C ASN A 257 -0.97 3.13 -12.31
N LEU A 258 -0.19 2.84 -13.36
CA LEU A 258 1.28 2.74 -13.30
C LEU A 258 1.98 4.06 -12.92
N HIS A 259 1.28 5.20 -12.99
CA HIS A 259 1.89 6.49 -12.67
C HIS A 259 2.13 6.67 -11.16
N ILE A 260 1.14 6.31 -10.32
CA ILE A 260 1.27 6.40 -8.86
C ILE A 260 2.35 5.45 -8.38
N GLU A 261 2.34 4.21 -8.87
CA GLU A 261 3.35 3.18 -8.56
C GLU A 261 4.76 3.70 -8.85
N LYS A 262 4.98 4.27 -10.04
CA LYS A 262 6.29 4.82 -10.43
C LYS A 262 6.73 6.00 -9.55
N LEU A 263 5.82 6.88 -9.15
CA LEU A 263 6.15 8.01 -8.27
C LEU A 263 6.49 7.53 -6.85
N LEU A 264 5.75 6.55 -6.32
CA LEU A 264 6.04 5.93 -5.02
C LEU A 264 7.37 5.20 -5.04
N GLU A 265 7.67 4.45 -6.10
CA GLU A 265 8.97 3.81 -6.29
C GLU A 265 10.13 4.83 -6.22
N ALA A 266 10.01 5.94 -6.95
CA ALA A 266 10.97 7.03 -6.89
C ALA A 266 11.12 7.57 -5.45
N ALA A 267 10.01 7.84 -4.77
CA ALA A 267 10.00 8.33 -3.40
C ALA A 267 10.66 7.36 -2.40
N MET A 268 10.46 6.05 -2.57
CA MET A 268 11.13 5.03 -1.75
C MET A 268 12.64 5.00 -1.98
N TYR A 269 13.11 5.14 -3.24
CA TYR A 269 14.55 5.28 -3.51
C TYR A 269 15.13 6.53 -2.83
N TRP A 270 14.45 7.66 -2.96
CA TRP A 270 14.86 8.90 -2.32
C TRP A 270 14.91 8.77 -0.79
N ASN A 271 13.86 8.18 -0.18
CA ASN A 271 13.78 7.97 1.26
C ASN A 271 14.89 7.05 1.78
N ASN A 272 15.43 6.17 0.94
CA ASN A 272 16.57 5.30 1.23
C ASN A 272 17.93 5.92 0.86
N SER A 273 17.99 7.23 0.56
CA SER A 273 19.20 7.93 0.08
C SER A 273 19.81 7.37 -1.22
N LYS A 274 19.03 6.61 -1.99
CA LYS A 274 19.40 6.07 -3.31
C LYS A 274 19.06 7.10 -4.39
N PHE A 275 19.74 8.24 -4.31
CA PHE A 275 19.38 9.40 -5.12
C PHE A 275 19.59 9.18 -6.63
N GLN A 276 20.55 8.34 -7.03
CA GLN A 276 20.73 8.05 -8.45
C GLN A 276 19.55 7.25 -8.99
N GLU A 277 19.15 6.18 -8.29
CA GLU A 277 18.00 5.37 -8.64
C GLU A 277 16.70 6.19 -8.62
N PHE A 278 16.56 7.11 -7.66
CA PHE A 278 15.47 8.09 -7.65
C PHE A 278 15.42 8.93 -8.94
N ALA A 279 16.55 9.49 -9.39
CA ALA A 279 16.61 10.25 -10.63
C ALA A 279 16.34 9.37 -11.86
N ASP A 280 16.87 8.15 -11.89
CA ASP A 280 16.72 7.21 -13.00
C ASP A 280 15.24 6.84 -13.21
N VAL A 281 14.48 6.62 -12.13
CA VAL A 281 13.03 6.39 -12.21
C VAL A 281 12.33 7.62 -12.78
N LEU A 282 12.67 8.84 -12.34
CA LEU A 282 12.04 10.06 -12.85
C LEU A 282 12.35 10.37 -14.33
N GLY A 283 13.48 9.86 -14.85
CA GLY A 283 13.90 10.05 -16.24
C GLY A 283 14.10 11.53 -16.58
N ASP A 284 13.57 11.95 -17.73
CA ASP A 284 13.74 13.32 -18.27
C ASP A 284 13.33 14.41 -17.26
N LYS A 285 12.36 14.14 -16.37
CA LYS A 285 11.92 15.09 -15.34
C LYS A 285 13.02 15.47 -14.34
N ALA A 286 14.01 14.62 -14.13
CA ALA A 286 15.11 14.85 -13.19
C ALA A 286 16.44 15.18 -13.87
N GLN A 287 16.57 14.91 -15.18
CA GLN A 287 17.86 14.82 -15.87
C GLN A 287 18.71 16.09 -15.80
N GLU A 288 18.13 17.28 -15.95
CA GLU A 288 18.88 18.54 -15.88
C GLU A 288 19.45 18.80 -14.48
N ARG A 289 18.64 18.49 -13.45
CA ARG A 289 18.99 18.73 -12.05
C ARG A 289 19.93 17.65 -11.52
N SER A 290 19.70 16.37 -11.85
CA SER A 290 20.49 15.26 -11.35
C SER A 290 21.92 15.22 -11.90
N GLN A 291 22.18 15.90 -13.02
CA GLN A 291 23.52 16.09 -13.57
C GLN A 291 24.34 17.15 -12.83
N GLN A 292 23.72 17.98 -11.98
CA GLN A 292 24.43 19.00 -11.23
C GLN A 292 25.24 18.36 -10.10
N TRP A 293 26.53 18.70 -9.99
CA TRP A 293 27.44 18.12 -9.00
C TRP A 293 26.99 18.33 -7.55
N TRP A 294 26.20 19.38 -7.32
CA TRP A 294 25.71 19.79 -6.01
C TRP A 294 24.35 19.18 -5.62
N TRP A 295 23.60 18.62 -6.59
CA TRP A 295 22.20 18.25 -6.41
C TRP A 295 21.95 17.31 -5.24
N THR A 296 22.73 16.23 -5.14
CA THR A 296 22.58 15.24 -4.06
C THR A 296 22.81 15.83 -2.67
N GLY A 297 23.54 16.95 -2.57
CA GLY A 297 23.69 17.68 -1.31
C GLY A 297 22.36 18.26 -0.84
N TYR A 298 21.61 18.91 -1.72
CA TYR A 298 20.29 19.45 -1.39
C TYR A 298 19.25 18.36 -1.12
N GLU A 299 19.28 17.25 -1.86
CA GLU A 299 18.42 16.10 -1.56
C GLU A 299 18.69 15.50 -0.18
N ALA A 300 19.97 15.37 0.19
CA ALA A 300 20.35 14.89 1.51
C ALA A 300 19.93 15.85 2.63
N ALA A 301 20.02 17.17 2.41
CA ALA A 301 19.56 18.16 3.40
C ALA A 301 18.04 18.12 3.56
N TYR A 302 17.29 18.08 2.45
CA TYR A 302 15.84 18.00 2.53
C TYR A 302 15.38 16.68 3.16
N LEU A 303 16.08 15.57 2.94
CA LEU A 303 15.85 14.32 3.67
C LEU A 303 16.08 14.48 5.17
N GLY A 304 17.06 15.28 5.59
CA GLY A 304 17.25 15.64 7.00
C GLY A 304 16.03 16.36 7.60
N VAL A 305 15.40 17.28 6.85
CA VAL A 305 14.16 17.96 7.26
C VAL A 305 13.00 16.98 7.40
N VAL A 306 12.90 16.03 6.46
CA VAL A 306 11.89 14.96 6.54
C VAL A 306 12.11 14.08 7.76
N ARG A 307 13.36 13.70 8.07
CA ARG A 307 13.68 12.92 9.26
C ARG A 307 13.34 13.66 10.55
N LEU A 308 13.60 14.96 10.61
CA LEU A 308 13.19 15.80 11.74
C LEU A 308 11.66 15.80 11.91
N THR A 309 10.92 15.98 10.80
CA THR A 309 9.45 15.96 10.79
C THR A 309 8.88 14.60 11.24
N GLN A 310 9.63 13.51 11.03
CA GLN A 310 9.31 12.17 11.50
C GLN A 310 9.79 11.88 12.94
N GLU A 311 10.29 12.88 13.66
CA GLU A 311 10.88 12.76 15.01
C GLU A 311 12.14 11.88 15.07
N ASN A 312 12.77 11.60 13.92
CA ASN A 312 14.03 10.86 13.81
C ASN A 312 15.23 11.81 13.95
N ILE A 313 15.41 12.37 15.16
CA ILE A 313 16.35 13.48 15.41
C ILE A 313 17.81 13.13 15.10
N VAL A 314 18.25 11.92 15.46
CA VAL A 314 19.61 11.44 15.19
C VAL A 314 19.87 11.32 13.68
N GLU A 315 18.89 10.84 12.92
CA GLU A 315 18.99 10.79 11.45
C GLU A 315 18.98 12.19 10.84
N ALA A 316 18.15 13.11 11.33
CA ALA A 316 18.16 14.51 10.90
C ALA A 316 19.53 15.17 11.12
N PHE A 317 20.14 14.91 12.28
CA PHE A 317 21.52 15.30 12.58
C PHE A 317 22.51 14.71 11.56
N PHE A 318 22.45 13.41 11.30
CA PHE A 318 23.36 12.77 10.36
C PHE A 318 23.20 13.29 8.93
N HIS A 319 21.97 13.49 8.47
CA HIS A 319 21.71 14.03 7.14
C HIS A 319 22.20 15.48 7.00
N SER A 320 22.00 16.34 8.00
CA SER A 320 22.53 17.71 7.98
C SER A 320 24.06 17.75 7.96
N PHE A 321 24.72 16.93 8.80
CA PHE A 321 26.18 16.87 8.83
C PHE A 321 26.75 16.23 7.53
N ARG A 322 26.16 15.12 7.08
CA ARG A 322 26.54 14.43 5.82
C ARG A 322 26.38 15.34 4.62
N THR A 323 25.36 16.19 4.61
CA THR A 323 25.16 17.16 3.54
C THR A 323 26.32 18.14 3.46
N PHE A 324 26.75 18.67 4.61
CA PHE A 324 27.91 19.56 4.68
C PHE A 324 29.20 18.86 4.22
N GLU A 325 29.53 17.70 4.78
CA GLU A 325 30.76 16.97 4.41
C GLU A 325 30.72 16.51 2.94
N GLY A 326 29.55 16.04 2.49
CA GLY A 326 29.31 15.59 1.13
C GLY A 326 29.43 16.70 0.11
N ILE A 327 28.85 17.88 0.36
CA ILE A 327 28.94 19.00 -0.58
C ILE A 327 30.37 19.53 -0.71
N PHE A 328 31.13 19.58 0.39
CA PHE A 328 32.55 19.94 0.35
C PHE A 328 33.36 18.93 -0.46
N SER A 329 33.09 17.63 -0.27
CA SER A 329 33.72 16.56 -1.05
C SER A 329 33.42 16.72 -2.54
N LYS A 330 32.16 16.97 -2.92
CA LYS A 330 31.75 17.18 -4.30
C LYS A 330 32.33 18.47 -4.90
N TRP A 331 32.36 19.56 -4.13
CA TRP A 331 33.02 20.80 -4.53
C TRP A 331 34.50 20.55 -4.82
N GLY A 332 35.21 19.83 -3.96
CA GLY A 332 36.62 19.49 -4.17
C GLY A 332 36.85 18.63 -5.41
N ASP A 333 36.01 17.61 -5.63
CA ASP A 333 36.04 16.78 -6.84
C ASP A 333 35.88 17.63 -8.12
N GLN A 334 35.03 18.66 -8.07
CA GLN A 334 34.79 19.56 -9.19
C GLN A 334 35.93 20.58 -9.37
N GLU A 335 36.34 21.25 -8.30
CA GLU A 335 37.34 22.33 -8.32
C GLU A 335 38.73 21.79 -8.67
N PHE A 336 39.09 20.59 -8.17
CA PHE A 336 40.42 19.99 -8.33
C PHE A 336 40.43 18.79 -9.28
N ARG A 337 39.42 18.64 -10.15
CA ARG A 337 39.22 17.47 -11.03
C ARG A 337 40.46 17.03 -11.79
N GLY A 338 41.27 17.98 -12.26
CA GLY A 338 42.53 17.72 -13.01
C GLY A 338 43.71 17.25 -12.14
N HIS A 339 43.56 17.27 -10.82
CA HIS A 339 44.62 16.98 -9.85
C HIS A 339 44.22 15.90 -8.84
N ILE A 340 43.11 15.20 -9.06
CA ILE A 340 42.66 14.13 -8.18
C ILE A 340 42.94 12.78 -8.84
N HIS A 341 43.59 11.90 -8.08
CA HIS A 341 43.68 10.48 -8.37
C HIS A 341 42.88 9.70 -7.33
N LYS A 342 42.16 8.65 -7.75
CA LYS A 342 41.40 7.81 -6.81
C LYS A 342 42.22 6.58 -6.40
N GLU A 343 42.68 6.55 -5.16
CA GLU A 343 43.35 5.39 -4.58
C GLU A 343 42.37 4.61 -3.71
N LYS A 344 42.05 3.37 -4.09
CA LYS A 344 41.05 2.52 -3.39
C LYS A 344 39.72 3.25 -3.14
N GLY A 345 39.29 4.07 -4.11
CA GLY A 345 38.07 4.86 -4.05
C GLY A 345 38.17 6.18 -3.26
N LYS A 346 39.32 6.48 -2.63
CA LYS A 346 39.54 7.73 -1.90
C LYS A 346 40.16 8.80 -2.81
N PRO A 347 39.66 10.04 -2.80
CA PRO A 347 40.23 11.12 -3.60
C PRO A 347 41.58 11.58 -3.00
N MET A 348 42.64 11.45 -3.80
CA MET A 348 44.00 11.85 -3.45
C MET A 348 44.42 13.05 -4.29
N LEU A 349 44.66 14.20 -3.65
CA LEU A 349 45.14 15.41 -4.30
C LEU A 349 46.62 15.26 -4.66
N GLN A 350 46.95 15.41 -5.94
CA GLN A 350 48.25 15.15 -6.54
C GLN A 350 49.15 16.39 -6.53
N PRO A 351 50.50 16.22 -6.52
CA PRO A 351 51.46 17.33 -6.57
C PRO A 351 51.30 18.29 -7.75
N SER A 352 50.65 17.87 -8.85
CA SER A 352 50.31 18.73 -9.98
C SER A 352 49.55 20.00 -9.60
N ILE A 353 48.82 20.00 -8.48
CA ILE A 353 48.09 21.17 -7.97
C ILE A 353 49.02 22.34 -7.62
N LEU A 354 50.28 22.07 -7.30
CA LEU A 354 51.26 23.07 -6.88
C LEU A 354 51.71 23.98 -8.03
N THR A 355 51.55 23.51 -9.26
CA THR A 355 51.90 24.21 -10.50
C THR A 355 50.66 24.63 -11.29
N ASP A 356 49.46 24.51 -10.71
CA ASP A 356 48.22 24.88 -11.37
C ASP A 356 48.14 26.40 -11.63
N GLU A 357 47.51 26.79 -12.73
CA GLU A 357 47.39 28.18 -13.16
C GLU A 357 46.62 29.05 -12.16
N LYS A 358 45.66 28.49 -11.43
CA LYS A 358 44.91 29.21 -10.38
C LYS A 358 45.76 29.47 -9.12
N ASN A 359 46.94 28.87 -9.03
CA ASN A 359 47.93 29.09 -7.97
C ASN A 359 47.33 29.01 -6.56
N TYR A 360 46.68 27.88 -6.26
CA TYR A 360 45.97 27.63 -5.01
C TYR A 360 46.79 27.82 -3.72
N PHE A 361 48.12 27.89 -3.81
CA PHE A 361 49.04 28.03 -2.68
C PHE A 361 49.81 29.36 -2.66
N GLN A 362 49.44 30.35 -3.50
CA GLN A 362 50.15 31.63 -3.59
C GLN A 362 50.28 32.36 -2.25
N THR A 363 49.26 32.24 -1.41
CA THR A 363 49.12 32.92 -0.12
C THR A 363 49.69 32.14 1.05
N ALA A 364 50.28 30.95 0.81
CA ALA A 364 50.88 30.12 1.84
C ALA A 364 52.02 30.87 2.55
N LYS A 365 51.96 30.97 3.88
CA LYS A 365 52.93 31.75 4.65
C LYS A 365 54.01 30.86 5.25
N PHE A 366 55.27 31.26 5.05
CA PHE A 366 56.45 30.61 5.62
C PHE A 366 57.16 31.55 6.60
N LYS A 367 57.83 30.96 7.60
CA LYS A 367 58.75 31.67 8.50
C LYS A 367 60.07 31.94 7.77
N SER A 368 60.90 32.81 8.33
CA SER A 368 62.21 33.15 7.76
C SER A 368 63.16 31.96 7.64
N ASN A 369 62.98 30.93 8.47
CA ASN A 369 63.75 29.68 8.43
C ASN A 369 63.17 28.63 7.45
N GLY A 370 62.15 28.97 6.67
CA GLY A 370 61.50 28.06 5.72
C GLY A 370 60.40 27.17 6.31
N ASP A 371 60.15 27.23 7.62
CA ASP A 371 59.08 26.44 8.23
C ASP A 371 57.68 26.98 7.87
N PRO A 372 56.66 26.10 7.72
CA PRO A 372 55.31 26.54 7.47
C PRO A 372 54.75 27.35 8.64
N LYS A 373 54.21 28.55 8.36
CA LYS A 373 53.63 29.46 9.35
C LYS A 373 52.13 29.27 9.52
N ASP A 374 51.43 28.85 8.47
CA ASP A 374 49.99 28.60 8.47
C ASP A 374 49.63 27.20 7.93
N ASP A 375 48.35 26.84 8.02
CA ASP A 375 47.87 25.52 7.63
C ASP A 375 47.94 25.25 6.13
N LEU A 376 47.89 26.30 5.30
CA LEU A 376 48.04 26.20 3.86
C LEU A 376 49.50 25.87 3.48
N ALA A 377 50.48 26.50 4.14
CA ALA A 377 51.89 26.16 3.97
C ALA A 377 52.21 24.75 4.47
N LYS A 378 51.61 24.31 5.59
CA LYS A 378 51.74 22.92 6.06
C LYS A 378 51.20 21.93 5.03
N LEU A 379 50.05 22.23 4.43
CA LEU A 379 49.43 21.40 3.39
C LEU A 379 50.33 21.34 2.15
N LYS A 380 50.87 22.48 1.70
CA LYS A 380 51.83 22.56 0.59
C LYS A 380 53.04 21.65 0.83
N CYS A 381 53.71 21.80 1.97
CA CYS A 381 54.87 20.97 2.31
C CYS A 381 54.55 19.48 2.39
N LYS A 382 53.32 19.12 2.77
CA LYS A 382 52.87 17.73 2.81
C LYS A 382 52.73 17.17 1.39
N ILE A 383 52.10 17.91 0.48
CA ILE A 383 51.94 17.55 -0.93
C ILE A 383 53.31 17.42 -1.63
N GLU A 384 54.26 18.30 -1.32
CA GLU A 384 55.62 18.23 -1.89
C GLU A 384 56.38 16.95 -1.49
N LYS A 385 56.06 16.37 -0.33
CA LYS A 385 56.76 15.20 0.23
C LYS A 385 56.07 13.87 -0.08
N GLU A 386 54.77 13.89 -0.34
CA GLU A 386 53.94 12.70 -0.53
C GLU A 386 53.48 12.58 -1.99
N SER A 387 53.29 11.36 -2.50
CA SER A 387 52.78 11.11 -3.86
C SER A 387 51.29 11.42 -4.03
N GLY A 388 50.68 12.07 -3.05
CA GLY A 388 49.28 12.42 -3.00
C GLY A 388 48.79 12.48 -1.55
N ILE A 389 47.94 13.45 -1.26
CA ILE A 389 47.32 13.59 0.07
C ILE A 389 45.84 13.26 -0.01
N LEU A 390 45.29 12.65 1.04
CA LEU A 390 43.85 12.43 1.13
C LEU A 390 43.11 13.76 1.15
N LEU A 391 42.16 13.95 0.23
CA LEU A 391 41.30 15.12 0.17
C LEU A 391 40.12 14.96 1.14
N ASP A 392 40.43 14.91 2.43
CA ASP A 392 39.46 14.85 3.52
C ASP A 392 38.85 16.22 3.83
N LEU A 393 37.83 16.25 4.70
CA LEU A 393 37.16 17.50 5.10
C LEU A 393 38.14 18.54 5.65
N SER A 394 39.18 18.12 6.40
CA SER A 394 40.19 19.05 6.93
C SER A 394 40.98 19.73 5.81
N SER A 395 41.42 18.96 4.82
CA SER A 395 42.20 19.46 3.67
C SER A 395 41.33 20.33 2.76
N LEU A 396 40.08 19.92 2.52
CA LEU A 396 39.09 20.69 1.77
C LEU A 396 38.79 22.03 2.43
N CYS A 397 38.54 22.05 3.73
CA CYS A 397 38.32 23.29 4.46
C CYS A 397 39.50 24.24 4.29
N LYS A 398 40.75 23.78 4.48
CA LYS A 398 41.97 24.61 4.33
C LYS A 398 42.08 25.26 2.95
N LEU A 399 41.84 24.47 1.89
CA LEU A 399 41.87 24.97 0.51
C LEU A 399 40.71 25.96 0.27
N PHE A 400 39.52 25.63 0.75
CA PHE A 400 38.33 26.48 0.59
C PHE A 400 38.50 27.85 1.24
N ARG A 401 39.05 27.95 2.47
CA ARG A 401 39.31 29.26 3.13
C ARG A 401 40.20 30.15 2.28
N ASN A 402 41.16 29.52 1.61
CA ASN A 402 42.12 30.25 0.82
C ASN A 402 41.54 30.78 -0.49
N ILE A 403 40.73 29.95 -1.14
CA ILE A 403 40.06 30.28 -2.41
C ILE A 403 38.96 31.32 -2.16
N ARG A 404 38.14 31.14 -1.12
CA ARG A 404 36.99 31.98 -0.79
C ARG A 404 37.29 32.92 0.38
N LYS A 405 38.19 33.89 0.19
CA LYS A 405 38.68 34.77 1.28
C LYS A 405 37.60 35.52 2.07
N ASN A 406 36.43 35.77 1.45
CA ASN A 406 35.31 36.49 2.05
C ASN A 406 34.27 35.57 2.72
N TYR A 407 34.56 34.27 2.90
CA TYR A 407 33.61 33.33 3.51
C TYR A 407 33.08 33.83 4.87
N GLU A 408 33.88 34.55 5.65
CA GLU A 408 33.48 35.07 6.96
C GLU A 408 32.47 36.21 6.93
N THR A 409 32.44 36.97 5.83
CA THR A 409 31.47 38.05 5.60
C THR A 409 30.24 37.54 4.88
N ASP A 410 30.46 36.62 3.93
CA ASP A 410 29.45 36.21 2.96
C ASP A 410 28.62 35.01 3.46
N CYS A 411 29.17 34.19 4.36
CA CYS A 411 28.46 33.11 5.06
C CYS A 411 29.00 32.96 6.49
N LYS A 412 28.46 33.77 7.40
CA LYS A 412 28.91 33.84 8.81
C LYS A 412 28.76 32.51 9.52
N GLU A 413 27.79 31.71 9.09
CA GLU A 413 27.49 30.42 9.67
C GLU A 413 28.71 29.48 9.54
N LEU A 414 29.59 29.67 8.53
CA LEU A 414 30.71 28.73 8.27
C LEU A 414 31.78 28.83 9.35
N LYS A 415 31.78 29.94 10.10
CA LYS A 415 32.71 30.16 11.22
C LYS A 415 32.59 29.07 12.27
N MET A 416 31.40 28.51 12.48
CA MET A 416 31.19 27.50 13.51
C MET A 416 32.03 26.24 13.26
N PHE A 417 32.27 25.89 12.00
CA PHE A 417 33.05 24.72 11.64
C PHE A 417 34.56 24.94 11.89
N TRP A 418 34.98 26.21 11.98
CA TRP A 418 36.40 26.61 11.90
C TRP A 418 36.88 27.30 13.19
N LYS A 419 36.02 27.37 14.22
CA LYS A 419 36.31 27.96 15.53
C LYS A 419 37.33 27.11 16.29
N GLU A 420 38.44 27.73 16.69
CA GLU A 420 39.47 27.06 17.49
C GLU A 420 38.88 26.56 18.82
N GLY A 421 39.16 25.29 19.17
CA GLY A 421 38.68 24.66 20.41
C GLY A 421 37.33 23.92 20.32
N LEU A 422 36.53 24.17 19.28
CA LEU A 422 35.26 23.49 19.01
C LEU A 422 35.34 22.73 17.69
N LYS A 423 36.01 21.59 17.69
CA LYS A 423 36.02 20.73 16.50
C LYS A 423 34.64 20.10 16.36
N ILE A 424 33.85 20.60 15.42
CA ILE A 424 32.54 20.04 15.07
C ILE A 424 32.62 18.55 14.69
N THR A 425 33.79 18.11 14.19
CA THR A 425 34.12 16.69 14.00
C THR A 425 34.18 15.91 15.31
N ASP A 426 34.71 16.50 16.38
CA ASP A 426 34.81 15.86 17.69
C ASP A 426 33.41 15.75 18.32
N ARG A 427 32.59 16.81 18.21
CA ARG A 427 31.18 16.78 18.65
C ARG A 427 30.38 15.72 17.89
N ARG A 428 30.55 15.63 16.56
CA ARG A 428 29.93 14.57 15.74
C ARG A 428 30.39 13.18 16.16
N ASN A 429 31.68 13.00 16.44
CA ASN A 429 32.23 11.72 16.85
C ASN A 429 31.71 11.24 18.21
N ILE A 430 31.35 12.15 19.13
CA ILE A 430 30.69 11.79 20.40
C ILE A 430 29.35 11.13 20.12
N VAL A 431 28.49 11.77 19.32
CA VAL A 431 27.16 11.23 18.96
C VAL A 431 27.28 9.91 18.21
N PHE A 432 28.19 9.84 17.23
CA PHE A 432 28.34 8.67 16.36
C PHE A 432 28.99 7.46 17.05
N HIS A 433 30.12 7.64 17.76
CA HIS A 433 30.85 6.51 18.34
C HIS A 433 30.30 6.03 19.68
N GLN A 434 29.55 6.87 20.40
CA GLN A 434 28.99 6.50 21.71
C GLN A 434 27.54 6.01 21.63
N LEU A 435 26.95 5.95 20.42
CA LEU A 435 25.57 5.50 20.18
C LEU A 435 24.54 6.25 21.05
N LEU A 436 24.84 7.52 21.35
CA LEU A 436 23.96 8.34 22.17
C LEU A 436 22.77 8.83 21.33
N GLY A 437 21.60 8.85 21.93
CA GLY A 437 20.45 9.57 21.38
C GLY A 437 20.70 11.08 21.33
N MET A 438 19.85 11.80 20.60
CA MET A 438 19.86 13.26 20.51
C MET A 438 18.43 13.79 20.62
N THR A 439 18.22 14.81 21.44
CA THR A 439 16.97 15.57 21.49
C THR A 439 17.00 16.74 20.51
N GLU A 440 15.85 17.32 20.16
CA GLU A 440 15.80 18.52 19.32
C GLU A 440 16.61 19.67 19.91
N THR A 441 16.53 19.91 21.22
CA THR A 441 17.33 20.93 21.89
C THR A 441 18.82 20.71 21.69
N GLN A 442 19.28 19.45 21.78
CA GLN A 442 20.68 19.11 21.53
C GLN A 442 21.07 19.29 20.05
N LEU A 443 20.15 19.07 19.11
CA LEU A 443 20.35 19.39 17.69
C LEU A 443 20.51 20.91 17.50
N TRP A 444 19.66 21.72 18.12
CA TRP A 444 19.73 23.18 18.06
C TRP A 444 21.02 23.72 18.68
N GLU A 445 21.40 23.22 19.85
CA GLU A 445 22.69 23.53 20.50
C GLU A 445 23.90 23.06 19.70
N PHE A 446 23.77 21.97 18.93
CA PHE A 446 24.82 21.53 18.01
C PHE A 446 25.04 22.56 16.92
N TRP A 447 23.95 22.99 16.29
CA TRP A 447 23.97 23.90 15.16
C TRP A 447 24.03 25.39 15.55
N GLU A 448 24.04 25.72 16.84
CA GLU A 448 24.04 27.10 17.36
C GLU A 448 22.80 27.91 16.89
N VAL A 449 21.64 27.26 16.79
CA VAL A 449 20.35 27.82 16.35
C VAL A 449 19.28 27.70 17.43
N GLN A 450 18.14 28.38 17.28
CA GLN A 450 17.03 28.36 18.25
C GLN A 450 15.86 27.44 17.87
N GLY A 451 15.86 26.87 16.66
CA GLY A 451 14.81 25.95 16.23
C GLY A 451 14.93 25.56 14.77
N GLN A 452 13.93 24.80 14.30
CA GLN A 452 13.91 24.19 12.97
C GLN A 452 14.10 25.20 11.83
N ILE A 453 13.40 26.33 11.84
CA ILE A 453 13.47 27.32 10.75
C ILE A 453 14.90 27.88 10.61
N GLU A 454 15.53 28.23 11.73
CA GLU A 454 16.91 28.71 11.74
C GLU A 454 17.89 27.62 11.30
N TRP A 455 17.68 26.38 11.74
CA TRP A 455 18.47 25.22 11.33
C TRP A 455 18.42 24.98 9.82
N GLU A 456 17.22 24.96 9.23
CA GLU A 456 17.02 24.79 7.79
C GLU A 456 17.67 25.93 7.00
N ASN A 457 17.46 27.18 7.43
CA ASN A 457 18.05 28.36 6.80
C ASN A 457 19.57 28.34 6.88
N GLN A 458 20.13 27.90 7.99
CA GLN A 458 21.57 27.78 8.17
C GLN A 458 22.15 26.71 7.24
N ILE A 459 21.53 25.52 7.16
CA ILE A 459 21.93 24.46 6.21
C ILE A 459 21.86 24.97 4.76
N LEU A 460 20.77 25.66 4.41
CA LEU A 460 20.58 26.21 3.08
C LEU A 460 21.61 27.29 2.74
N SER A 461 21.91 28.21 3.67
CA SER A 461 22.93 29.25 3.52
C SER A 461 24.28 28.63 3.18
N PHE A 462 24.67 27.56 3.89
CA PHE A 462 25.89 26.81 3.59
C PHE A 462 25.91 26.25 2.18
N LEU A 463 24.85 25.53 1.81
CA LEU A 463 24.77 24.88 0.51
C LEU A 463 24.82 25.91 -0.60
N ASN A 464 23.99 26.95 -0.52
CA ASN A 464 23.96 28.04 -1.49
C ASN A 464 25.31 28.73 -1.62
N PHE A 465 25.99 28.99 -0.51
CA PHE A 465 27.30 29.63 -0.54
C PHE A 465 28.38 28.75 -1.20
N ILE A 466 28.44 27.46 -0.87
CA ILE A 466 29.45 26.54 -1.42
C ILE A 466 29.20 26.27 -2.92
N THR A 467 27.93 26.20 -3.32
CA THR A 467 27.50 25.80 -4.65
C THR A 467 27.17 26.98 -5.57
N GLU A 468 27.27 28.20 -5.05
CA GLU A 468 26.89 29.46 -5.69
C GLU A 468 25.45 29.47 -6.21
N GLN A 469 24.55 28.75 -5.54
CA GLN A 469 23.11 28.74 -5.84
C GLN A 469 22.34 29.74 -4.97
N THR A 470 21.09 30.03 -5.34
CA THR A 470 20.24 31.02 -4.67
C THR A 470 18.85 30.48 -4.36
N PHE A 471 18.76 29.24 -3.86
CA PHE A 471 17.48 28.68 -3.46
C PHE A 471 16.96 29.36 -2.18
N ASP A 472 15.64 29.56 -2.11
CA ASP A 472 14.97 30.20 -0.97
C ASP A 472 14.57 29.18 0.11
N SER A 473 14.52 27.89 -0.22
CA SER A 473 14.25 26.81 0.74
C SER A 473 14.87 25.48 0.30
N LEU A 474 15.10 24.57 1.25
CA LEU A 474 15.53 23.20 0.96
C LEU A 474 14.48 22.43 0.15
N GLY A 475 13.19 22.70 0.40
CA GLY A 475 12.09 22.13 -0.38
C GLY A 475 12.12 22.57 -1.84
N GLN A 476 12.37 23.84 -2.14
CA GLN A 476 12.53 24.32 -3.51
C GLN A 476 13.77 23.72 -4.21
N ALA A 477 14.83 23.47 -3.46
CA ALA A 477 16.06 22.91 -4.00
C ALA A 477 15.96 21.40 -4.31
N SER A 478 15.11 20.67 -3.58
CA SER A 478 14.88 19.24 -3.74
C SER A 478 13.81 18.93 -4.78
N LEU A 479 14.08 17.97 -5.66
CA LEU A 479 13.09 17.40 -6.57
C LEU A 479 11.99 16.66 -5.79
N MET A 480 12.34 16.04 -4.66
CA MET A 480 11.41 15.23 -3.89
C MET A 480 10.22 16.02 -3.36
N ALA A 481 10.38 17.31 -3.03
CA ALA A 481 9.27 18.14 -2.57
C ALA A 481 8.13 18.20 -3.61
N ASN A 482 8.49 18.30 -4.90
CA ASN A 482 7.52 18.30 -5.99
C ASN A 482 6.93 16.90 -6.20
N ILE A 483 7.76 15.85 -6.16
CA ILE A 483 7.31 14.46 -6.30
C ILE A 483 6.32 14.08 -5.19
N HIS A 484 6.58 14.51 -3.95
CA HIS A 484 5.66 14.31 -2.82
C HIS A 484 4.27 14.89 -3.10
N GLN A 485 4.22 16.14 -3.58
CA GLN A 485 2.96 16.79 -3.94
C GLN A 485 2.28 16.12 -5.14
N ASP A 486 3.05 15.63 -6.11
CA ASP A 486 2.52 14.90 -7.27
C ASP A 486 1.90 13.57 -6.84
N ILE A 487 2.53 12.84 -5.91
CA ILE A 487 1.96 11.63 -5.29
C ILE A 487 0.64 11.96 -4.59
N GLU A 488 0.62 13.00 -3.75
CA GLU A 488 -0.58 13.40 -3.00
C GLU A 488 -1.74 13.72 -3.96
N LYS A 489 -1.48 14.54 -4.98
CA LYS A 489 -2.48 14.92 -5.99
C LYS A 489 -2.94 13.71 -6.81
N ALA A 490 -2.03 12.82 -7.17
CA ALA A 490 -2.34 11.63 -7.95
C ALA A 490 -3.24 10.68 -7.15
N ILE A 491 -2.89 10.39 -5.89
CA ILE A 491 -3.71 9.55 -5.00
C ILE A 491 -5.08 10.19 -4.76
N ALA A 492 -5.14 11.50 -4.47
CA ALA A 492 -6.39 12.20 -4.16
C ALA A 492 -7.38 12.24 -5.35
N LYS A 493 -6.87 12.28 -6.59
CA LYS A 493 -7.70 12.30 -7.80
C LYS A 493 -8.04 10.92 -8.34
N TYR A 494 -7.31 9.90 -7.92
CA TYR A 494 -7.49 8.56 -8.43
C TYR A 494 -8.77 7.90 -7.90
N GLN A 495 -9.44 7.19 -8.79
CA GLN A 495 -10.60 6.36 -8.50
C GLN A 495 -10.39 5.03 -9.24
N PRO A 496 -10.35 3.89 -8.54
CA PRO A 496 -10.33 2.58 -9.18
C PRO A 496 -11.53 2.44 -10.11
N ALA A 497 -11.30 1.89 -11.30
CA ALA A 497 -12.38 1.57 -12.22
C ALA A 497 -13.35 0.60 -11.52
N SER A 498 -14.62 1.02 -11.46
CA SER A 498 -15.72 0.10 -11.17
C SER A 498 -15.80 -0.87 -12.36
N ILE A 499 -15.62 -2.18 -12.13
CA ILE A 499 -15.83 -3.20 -13.16
C ILE A 499 -17.32 -3.37 -13.40
#